data_AF-A0A2P5HHG1-F1
#
_entry.id   AF-A0A2P5HHG1-F1
#
_cell.length_a   1.000
_cell.length_b   1.000
_cell.length_c   1.000
_cell.angle_alpha   90.00
_cell.angle_beta   90.00
_cell.angle_gamma   90.00
#
_symmetry.space_group_name_H-M   'P 1'
#
loop_
_entity.id
_entity.type
_entity.pdbx_description
1 polymer ?
#
loop_
_entity_poly.entity_id
_entity_poly.type
_entity_poly.pdbx_seq_one_letter_code
_entity_poly.pdbx_strand_id
1 'polypeptide(L)'
;MAEKYLAGIIQVPLCAISTEIRGGRDEDKELVRRLVRLFSRRPCEPQAWENHIKGLVDWQTITDILSILGSSYRKLRETVHWAKYPKVCLQGGITCIDGIQRIGAAKELFDKNMWWPEKILNLLMKRERLVNALDKLLPLRGLWHGLQLGNMHKYVALRYDERIECGIDDITEVWKDITNGDPELMGYVDVDTVQGLELLAPWRKADAILIRIRMERRLIFPLVHDPSKRNYLLQRILGIRRIIPSILTFHENMKYFSIGARRLTKFLVGDKKALYFDGKQHTVQEYLEHYWRRSQSVLLSVDRKRYQHVLQPTFLLVLKEIFLFALRNSPSLPSEQPKQDQRGEPMPDLVYEGYVAHLYERARQLGPLTPEVIKSPIRDLTTIRLSSFSVLETHPSPWKCGRPPLRSYLEVHHHAFLIPFENMTFEEQLTPMPVQNDFMISFFGRQEIVTDGEAAELEHMNYQFGIRTNPPGLNTGRNSEEA
;
A
#
# COMPACT_ATOMS: atom_id res chain seq x y z
N MET A 1 -19.66 6.13 -9.23
CA MET A 1 -18.24 5.69 -9.13
C MET A 1 -18.07 4.18 -8.88
N ALA A 2 -19.08 3.45 -8.38
CA ALA A 2 -18.99 2.01 -8.09
C ALA A 2 -19.23 1.07 -9.30
N GLU A 3 -19.90 1.54 -10.37
CA GLU A 3 -20.27 0.70 -11.53
C GLU A 3 -19.08 0.25 -12.40
N LYS A 4 -17.95 0.97 -12.39
CA LYS A 4 -16.79 0.66 -13.26
C LYS A 4 -16.13 -0.70 -12.94
N TYR A 5 -16.31 -1.19 -11.72
CA TYR A 5 -15.73 -2.44 -11.20
C TYR A 5 -16.75 -3.58 -11.04
N LEU A 6 -17.99 -3.36 -11.48
CA LEU A 6 -19.05 -4.36 -11.46
C LEU A 6 -18.84 -5.33 -12.63
N ALA A 7 -18.65 -6.60 -12.32
CA ALA A 7 -18.62 -7.69 -13.29
C ALA A 7 -20.00 -8.00 -13.84
N GLY A 8 -21.03 -7.84 -13.00
CA GLY A 8 -22.43 -8.14 -13.27
C GLY A 8 -23.22 -8.15 -11.96
N ILE A 9 -24.52 -8.37 -12.06
CA ILE A 9 -25.41 -8.62 -10.93
C ILE A 9 -26.03 -10.01 -11.12
N ILE A 10 -25.89 -10.86 -10.12
CA ILE A 10 -26.52 -12.19 -10.08
C ILE A 10 -27.40 -12.30 -8.83
N GLN A 11 -28.20 -13.35 -8.76
CA GLN A 11 -28.83 -13.78 -7.53
C GLN A 11 -28.15 -15.04 -7.01
N VAL A 12 -27.80 -15.05 -5.73
CA VAL A 12 -27.30 -16.24 -5.02
C VAL A 12 -28.19 -16.55 -3.82
N PRO A 13 -28.25 -17.81 -3.36
CA PRO A 13 -28.97 -18.13 -2.14
C PRO A 13 -28.27 -17.52 -0.91
N LEU A 14 -29.03 -17.11 0.11
CA LEU A 14 -28.49 -16.54 1.36
C LEU A 14 -27.41 -17.43 2.01
N CYS A 15 -27.54 -18.75 1.91
CA CYS A 15 -26.56 -19.70 2.42
C CYS A 15 -25.20 -19.65 1.70
N ALA A 16 -25.16 -19.17 0.46
CA ALA A 16 -23.92 -18.98 -0.29
C ALA A 16 -23.22 -17.66 0.10
N ILE A 17 -23.85 -16.76 0.84
CA ILE A 17 -23.27 -15.46 1.19
C ILE A 17 -22.54 -15.59 2.53
N SER A 18 -21.22 -15.42 2.53
CA SER A 18 -20.42 -15.31 3.75
C SER A 18 -20.38 -13.86 4.26
N THR A 19 -20.71 -13.68 5.54
CA THR A 19 -20.61 -12.40 6.26
C THR A 19 -19.33 -12.30 7.08
N GLU A 20 -18.54 -13.37 7.13
CA GLU A 20 -17.26 -13.41 7.84
C GLU A 20 -16.17 -12.80 6.96
N ILE A 21 -15.94 -11.49 7.09
CA ILE A 21 -14.78 -10.82 6.50
C ILE A 21 -13.68 -10.78 7.56
N ARG A 22 -12.67 -11.65 7.48
CA ARG A 22 -11.51 -11.57 8.39
C ARG A 22 -10.80 -10.22 8.20
N GLY A 23 -10.80 -9.38 9.24
CA GLY A 23 -10.24 -8.02 9.22
C GLY A 23 -11.16 -6.92 8.64
N GLY A 24 -12.43 -7.24 8.37
CA GLY A 24 -13.48 -6.27 8.09
C GLY A 24 -14.11 -5.68 9.35
N ARG A 25 -15.14 -4.84 9.21
CA ARG A 25 -16.00 -4.52 10.37
C ARG A 25 -16.74 -5.79 10.75
N ASP A 26 -16.52 -6.26 11.97
CA ASP A 26 -17.27 -7.38 12.54
C ASP A 26 -18.78 -7.08 12.52
N GLU A 27 -19.57 -8.14 12.54
CA GLU A 27 -21.01 -8.03 12.68
C GLU A 27 -21.37 -7.38 14.02
N ASP A 28 -21.96 -6.18 13.95
CA ASP A 28 -22.51 -5.52 15.12
C ASP A 28 -23.86 -6.16 15.44
N LYS A 29 -23.84 -7.05 16.45
CA LYS A 29 -25.01 -7.81 16.90
C LYS A 29 -26.18 -6.92 17.31
N GLU A 30 -25.93 -5.71 17.83
CA GLU A 30 -27.02 -4.82 18.23
C GLU A 30 -27.68 -4.15 17.01
N LEU A 31 -26.88 -3.77 16.01
CA LEU A 31 -27.42 -3.31 14.73
C LEU A 31 -28.17 -4.43 13.99
N VAL A 32 -27.71 -5.68 14.04
CA VAL A 32 -28.44 -6.83 13.49
C VAL A 32 -29.79 -6.99 14.17
N ARG A 33 -29.85 -7.06 15.51
CA ARG A 33 -31.13 -7.13 16.25
C ARG A 33 -32.07 -5.98 15.92
N ARG A 34 -31.54 -4.77 15.74
CA ARG A 34 -32.34 -3.60 15.32
C ARG A 34 -32.91 -3.80 13.92
N LEU A 35 -32.12 -4.28 12.98
CA LEU A 35 -32.56 -4.57 11.61
C LEU A 35 -33.56 -5.71 11.56
N VAL A 36 -33.38 -6.76 12.36
CA VAL A 36 -34.35 -7.86 12.51
C VAL A 36 -35.71 -7.29 12.94
N ARG A 37 -35.75 -6.46 13.99
CA ARG A 37 -37.00 -5.80 14.43
C ARG A 37 -37.64 -4.93 13.35
N LEU A 38 -36.84 -4.23 12.56
CA LEU A 38 -37.33 -3.40 11.45
C LEU A 38 -37.90 -4.25 10.32
N PHE A 39 -37.19 -5.31 9.91
CA PHE A 39 -37.59 -6.21 8.83
C PHE A 39 -38.81 -7.05 9.20
N SER A 40 -39.00 -7.39 10.48
CA SER A 40 -40.25 -8.05 10.95
C SER A 40 -41.47 -7.13 10.86
N ARG A 41 -41.30 -5.81 11.02
CA ARG A 41 -42.41 -4.83 10.94
C ARG A 41 -42.71 -4.42 9.50
N ARG A 42 -41.68 -4.26 8.68
CA ARG A 42 -41.76 -3.98 7.26
C ARG A 42 -40.79 -4.90 6.54
N PRO A 43 -41.26 -5.96 5.85
CA PRO A 43 -40.39 -6.93 5.20
C PRO A 43 -39.35 -6.23 4.34
N CYS A 44 -38.08 -6.59 4.52
CA CYS A 44 -37.03 -6.15 3.62
C CYS A 44 -37.35 -6.67 2.21
N GLU A 45 -37.32 -5.79 1.21
CA GLU A 45 -37.47 -6.16 -0.19
C GLU A 45 -36.08 -6.40 -0.79
N PRO A 46 -35.60 -7.65 -0.95
CA PRO A 46 -34.23 -7.91 -1.38
C PRO A 46 -33.98 -7.44 -2.82
N GLN A 47 -35.04 -7.34 -3.62
CA GLN A 47 -35.00 -6.92 -5.01
C GLN A 47 -34.81 -5.41 -5.17
N ALA A 48 -35.11 -4.61 -4.15
CA ALA A 48 -34.90 -3.18 -4.18
C ALA A 48 -33.39 -2.87 -4.29
N TRP A 49 -33.03 -1.96 -5.20
CA TRP A 49 -31.64 -1.63 -5.53
C TRP A 49 -30.78 -1.25 -4.30
N GLU A 50 -31.40 -0.61 -3.32
CA GLU A 50 -30.81 -0.22 -2.04
C GLU A 50 -30.40 -1.41 -1.17
N ASN A 51 -31.05 -2.56 -1.32
CA ASN A 51 -30.80 -3.78 -0.55
C ASN A 51 -29.86 -4.77 -1.25
N HIS A 52 -29.45 -4.46 -2.48
CA HIS A 52 -28.41 -5.24 -3.16
C HIS A 52 -27.09 -5.09 -2.41
N ILE A 53 -26.41 -6.22 -2.24
CA ILE A 53 -25.09 -6.27 -1.62
C ILE A 53 -24.01 -6.33 -2.69
N LYS A 54 -22.79 -5.99 -2.33
CA LYS A 54 -21.60 -6.23 -3.13
C LYS A 54 -20.93 -7.50 -2.65
N GLY A 55 -20.66 -8.37 -3.61
CA GLY A 55 -19.97 -9.63 -3.42
C GLY A 55 -18.61 -9.60 -4.07
N LEU A 56 -17.61 -10.12 -3.39
CA LEU A 56 -16.32 -10.41 -4.01
C LEU A 56 -16.17 -11.90 -4.28
N VAL A 57 -15.72 -12.20 -5.49
CA VAL A 57 -15.52 -13.55 -6.01
C VAL A 57 -14.16 -13.62 -6.70
N ASP A 58 -13.57 -14.80 -6.73
CA ASP A 58 -12.34 -15.10 -7.48
C ASP A 58 -12.64 -15.48 -8.95
N TRP A 59 -11.59 -15.76 -9.73
CA TRP A 59 -11.72 -16.12 -11.14
C TRP A 59 -12.35 -17.49 -11.37
N GLN A 60 -12.10 -18.45 -10.48
CA GLN A 60 -12.70 -19.78 -10.59
C GLN A 60 -14.22 -19.67 -10.44
N THR A 61 -14.67 -18.93 -9.43
CA THR A 61 -16.08 -18.64 -9.20
C THR A 61 -16.70 -17.90 -10.39
N ILE A 62 -16.00 -16.94 -11.01
CA ILE A 62 -16.50 -16.27 -12.23
C ILE A 62 -16.59 -17.24 -13.39
N THR A 63 -15.61 -18.12 -13.58
CA THR A 63 -15.63 -19.14 -14.63
C THR A 63 -16.80 -20.09 -14.42
N ASP A 64 -17.06 -20.49 -13.18
CA ASP A 64 -18.20 -21.31 -12.79
C ASP A 64 -19.52 -20.57 -13.06
N ILE A 65 -19.62 -19.28 -12.71
CA ILE A 65 -20.78 -18.43 -13.03
C ILE A 65 -21.00 -18.40 -14.54
N LEU A 66 -19.97 -18.15 -15.34
CA LEU A 66 -20.08 -18.07 -16.79
C LEU A 66 -20.48 -19.41 -17.42
N SER A 67 -19.94 -20.51 -16.88
CA SER A 67 -20.30 -21.88 -17.25
C SER A 67 -21.76 -22.20 -16.93
N ILE A 68 -22.21 -21.91 -15.70
CA ILE A 68 -23.61 -22.10 -15.25
C ILE A 68 -24.57 -21.26 -16.08
N LEU A 69 -24.19 -20.03 -16.42
CA LEU A 69 -25.00 -19.13 -17.24
C LEU A 69 -24.92 -19.45 -18.75
N GLY A 70 -24.06 -20.39 -19.17
CA GLY A 70 -23.79 -20.68 -20.58
C GLY A 70 -23.48 -19.42 -21.40
N SER A 71 -22.76 -18.47 -20.80
CA SER A 71 -22.68 -17.08 -21.29
C SER A 71 -21.26 -16.52 -21.24
N SER A 72 -21.04 -15.45 -22.00
CA SER A 72 -19.76 -14.73 -21.99
C SER A 72 -19.71 -13.66 -20.89
N TYR A 73 -18.48 -13.24 -20.53
CA TYR A 73 -18.25 -12.15 -19.60
C TYR A 73 -18.98 -10.85 -19.99
N ARG A 74 -19.12 -10.58 -21.30
CA ARG A 74 -19.89 -9.43 -21.81
C ARG A 74 -21.36 -9.49 -21.38
N LYS A 75 -21.98 -10.67 -21.47
CA LYS A 75 -23.38 -10.89 -21.12
C LYS A 75 -23.60 -10.85 -19.61
N LEU A 76 -22.63 -11.34 -18.83
CA LEU A 76 -22.61 -11.14 -17.37
C LEU A 76 -22.58 -9.64 -17.04
N ARG A 77 -21.81 -8.82 -17.78
CA ARG A 77 -21.76 -7.37 -17.56
C ARG A 77 -23.04 -6.64 -17.95
N GLU A 78 -23.79 -7.14 -18.92
CA GLU A 78 -25.09 -6.58 -19.32
C GLU A 78 -26.16 -6.76 -18.24
N THR A 79 -26.03 -7.75 -17.34
CA THR A 79 -26.96 -7.98 -16.22
C THR A 79 -27.15 -6.77 -15.31
N VAL A 80 -26.19 -5.84 -15.27
CA VAL A 80 -26.27 -4.58 -14.52
C VAL A 80 -27.48 -3.74 -14.93
N HIS A 81 -27.91 -3.86 -16.20
CA HIS A 81 -29.03 -3.12 -16.75
C HIS A 81 -30.33 -3.94 -16.80
N TRP A 82 -30.32 -5.19 -16.30
CA TRP A 82 -31.49 -6.05 -16.35
C TRP A 82 -32.46 -5.74 -15.21
N ALA A 83 -33.75 -5.89 -15.47
CA ALA A 83 -34.79 -5.81 -14.45
C ALA A 83 -34.88 -7.09 -13.59
N LYS A 84 -34.35 -8.22 -14.07
CA LYS A 84 -34.29 -9.51 -13.37
C LYS A 84 -32.91 -10.12 -13.54
N TYR A 85 -32.28 -10.48 -12.42
CA TYR A 85 -30.91 -11.02 -12.41
C TYR A 85 -30.92 -12.55 -12.49
N PRO A 86 -29.92 -13.15 -13.14
CA PRO A 86 -29.85 -14.61 -13.25
C PRO A 86 -29.50 -15.24 -11.90
N LYS A 87 -30.10 -16.41 -11.63
CA LYS A 87 -29.91 -17.18 -10.41
C LYS A 87 -28.76 -18.17 -10.58
N VAL A 88 -27.79 -18.15 -9.67
CA VAL A 88 -26.60 -19.00 -9.74
C VAL A 88 -26.39 -19.71 -8.41
N CYS A 89 -26.33 -21.03 -8.45
CA CYS A 89 -25.90 -21.85 -7.31
C CYS A 89 -24.39 -22.09 -7.41
N LEU A 90 -23.62 -21.44 -6.55
CA LEU A 90 -22.17 -21.61 -6.51
C LEU A 90 -21.79 -22.72 -5.55
N GLN A 91 -20.75 -23.48 -5.91
CA GLN A 91 -20.15 -24.47 -4.99
C GLN A 91 -19.26 -23.78 -3.93
N GLY A 92 -18.69 -22.61 -4.26
CA GLY A 92 -18.02 -21.70 -3.32
C GLY A 92 -18.93 -20.55 -2.88
N GLY A 93 -18.78 -20.08 -1.64
CA GLY A 93 -19.55 -18.94 -1.14
C GLY A 93 -19.04 -17.60 -1.66
N ILE A 94 -19.89 -16.57 -1.67
CA ILE A 94 -19.51 -15.19 -1.99
C ILE A 94 -19.22 -14.42 -0.70
N THR A 95 -18.09 -13.72 -0.65
CA THR A 95 -17.78 -12.84 0.48
C THR A 95 -18.51 -11.50 0.30
N CYS A 96 -19.49 -11.25 1.16
CA CYS A 96 -20.22 -9.99 1.22
C CYS A 96 -19.27 -8.89 1.73
N ILE A 97 -19.14 -7.78 1.01
CA ILE A 97 -18.23 -6.67 1.38
C ILE A 97 -18.96 -5.42 1.89
N ASP A 98 -20.28 -5.34 1.70
CA ASP A 98 -21.12 -4.28 2.25
C ASP A 98 -22.51 -4.78 2.61
N GLY A 99 -23.20 -4.09 3.52
CA GLY A 99 -24.51 -4.56 4.01
C GLY A 99 -24.44 -5.80 4.90
N ILE A 100 -23.30 -6.08 5.54
CA ILE A 100 -23.07 -7.21 6.46
C ILE A 100 -24.23 -7.35 7.46
N GLN A 101 -24.63 -6.27 8.14
CA GLN A 101 -25.70 -6.32 9.14
C GLN A 101 -27.07 -6.62 8.53
N ARG A 102 -27.31 -6.21 7.27
CA ARG A 102 -28.56 -6.52 6.56
C ARG A 102 -28.63 -7.99 6.18
N ILE A 103 -27.51 -8.58 5.76
CA ILE A 103 -27.42 -10.02 5.49
C ILE A 103 -27.48 -10.83 6.77
N GLY A 104 -26.85 -10.39 7.86
CA GLY A 104 -27.00 -11.00 9.18
C GLY A 104 -28.47 -11.05 9.59
N ALA A 105 -29.17 -9.91 9.55
CA ALA A 105 -30.60 -9.85 9.84
C ALA A 105 -31.46 -10.69 8.87
N ALA A 106 -31.08 -10.73 7.58
CA ALA A 106 -31.79 -11.54 6.60
C ALA A 106 -31.63 -13.05 6.85
N LYS A 107 -30.45 -13.51 7.23
CA LYS A 107 -30.19 -14.92 7.58
C LYS A 107 -30.97 -15.37 8.82
N GLU A 108 -31.27 -14.46 9.74
CA GLU A 108 -32.12 -14.76 10.91
C GLU A 108 -33.62 -14.82 10.57
N LEU A 109 -34.07 -14.06 9.57
CA LEU A 109 -35.49 -13.88 9.27
C LEU A 109 -36.02 -14.67 8.07
N PHE A 110 -35.19 -14.93 7.08
CA PHE A 110 -35.60 -15.52 5.81
C PHE A 110 -35.06 -16.94 5.64
N ASP A 111 -35.68 -17.70 4.72
CA ASP A 111 -35.19 -19.03 4.36
C ASP A 111 -33.77 -18.97 3.78
N LYS A 112 -32.91 -19.92 4.16
CA LYS A 112 -31.52 -19.98 3.71
C LYS A 112 -31.35 -20.09 2.19
N ASN A 113 -32.37 -20.58 1.48
CA ASN A 113 -32.39 -20.70 0.02
C ASN A 113 -33.01 -19.47 -0.67
N MET A 114 -33.35 -18.42 0.09
CA MET A 114 -33.85 -17.17 -0.48
C MET A 114 -32.80 -16.53 -1.38
N TRP A 115 -33.22 -16.15 -2.58
CA TRP A 115 -32.36 -15.55 -3.60
C TRP A 115 -32.14 -14.06 -3.33
N TRP A 116 -30.87 -13.68 -3.16
CA TRP A 116 -30.47 -12.31 -2.87
C TRP A 116 -29.67 -11.71 -4.05
N PRO A 117 -30.03 -10.53 -4.58
CA PRO A 117 -29.25 -9.87 -5.62
C PRO A 117 -27.89 -9.37 -5.11
N GLU A 118 -26.84 -9.75 -5.83
CA GLU A 118 -25.46 -9.47 -5.49
C GLU A 118 -24.70 -8.86 -6.67
N LYS A 119 -24.11 -7.70 -6.40
CA LYS A 119 -23.22 -6.95 -7.28
C LYS A 119 -21.85 -7.60 -7.24
N ILE A 120 -21.56 -8.44 -8.23
CA ILE A 120 -20.26 -9.11 -8.35
C ILE A 120 -19.21 -8.07 -8.68
N LEU A 121 -18.26 -7.84 -7.78
CA LEU A 121 -17.15 -6.95 -8.07
C LEU A 121 -15.99 -7.72 -8.71
N ASN A 122 -15.61 -7.31 -9.92
CA ASN A 122 -14.40 -7.75 -10.59
C ASN A 122 -13.30 -6.69 -10.42
N LEU A 123 -12.76 -6.58 -9.20
CA LEU A 123 -11.80 -5.53 -8.85
C LEU A 123 -10.36 -5.84 -9.25
N LEU A 124 -9.98 -7.12 -9.28
CA LEU A 124 -8.59 -7.55 -9.52
C LEU A 124 -8.33 -7.94 -10.97
N MET A 125 -9.31 -8.47 -11.72
CA MET A 125 -9.01 -9.11 -13.01
C MET A 125 -8.80 -8.15 -14.19
N LYS A 126 -9.06 -6.85 -14.01
CA LYS A 126 -8.62 -5.83 -14.99
C LYS A 126 -7.15 -5.44 -14.78
N ARG A 127 -6.45 -6.08 -13.85
CA ARG A 127 -5.08 -5.75 -13.45
C ARG A 127 -4.25 -7.02 -13.38
N GLU A 128 -3.91 -7.51 -14.56
CA GLU A 128 -3.11 -8.70 -14.78
C GLU A 128 -1.86 -8.75 -13.89
N ARG A 129 -1.13 -7.63 -13.76
CA ARG A 129 0.00 -7.50 -12.83
C ARG A 129 -0.31 -7.94 -11.40
N LEU A 130 -1.41 -7.45 -10.83
CA LEU A 130 -1.77 -7.74 -9.44
C LEU A 130 -2.29 -9.17 -9.27
N VAL A 131 -2.98 -9.71 -10.27
CA VAL A 131 -3.41 -11.11 -10.28
C VAL A 131 -2.19 -12.03 -10.33
N ASN A 132 -1.26 -11.77 -11.25
CA ASN A 132 -0.04 -12.55 -11.39
C ASN A 132 0.81 -12.51 -10.11
N ALA A 133 0.89 -11.36 -9.43
CA ALA A 133 1.60 -11.25 -8.16
C ALA A 133 0.93 -12.08 -7.05
N LEU A 134 -0.41 -12.08 -6.98
CA LEU A 134 -1.14 -12.92 -6.02
C LEU A 134 -1.03 -14.41 -6.34
N ASP A 135 -1.02 -14.79 -7.62
CA ASP A 135 -0.90 -16.20 -8.04
C ASP A 135 0.43 -16.82 -7.58
N LYS A 136 1.52 -16.03 -7.53
CA LYS A 136 2.80 -16.48 -6.99
C LYS A 136 2.72 -16.92 -5.52
N LEU A 137 1.73 -16.46 -4.76
CA LEU A 137 1.49 -16.84 -3.36
C LEU A 137 0.65 -18.12 -3.21
N LEU A 138 0.04 -18.65 -4.27
CA LEU A 138 -0.82 -19.86 -4.20
C LEU A 138 -0.12 -21.08 -3.56
N PRO A 139 1.18 -21.35 -3.80
CA PRO A 139 1.85 -22.47 -3.15
C PRO A 139 2.01 -22.31 -1.63
N LEU A 140 1.96 -21.07 -1.12
CA LEU A 140 2.19 -20.70 0.28
C LEU A 140 0.86 -20.49 1.01
N ARG A 141 0.11 -21.57 1.18
CA ARG A 141 -1.32 -21.53 1.59
C ARG A 141 -1.57 -20.78 2.90
N GLY A 142 -0.65 -20.86 3.87
CA GLY A 142 -0.75 -20.17 5.16
C GLY A 142 -0.89 -18.65 5.04
N LEU A 143 -0.33 -18.04 3.99
CA LEU A 143 -0.33 -16.58 3.81
C LEU A 143 -1.71 -16.02 3.50
N TRP A 144 -2.56 -16.81 2.83
CA TRP A 144 -3.90 -16.40 2.39
C TRP A 144 -4.84 -16.09 3.56
N HIS A 145 -4.53 -16.57 4.77
CA HIS A 145 -5.25 -16.23 5.98
C HIS A 145 -5.32 -14.72 6.25
N GLY A 146 -4.26 -13.98 5.87
CA GLY A 146 -4.18 -12.54 6.09
C GLY A 146 -4.91 -11.69 5.04
N LEU A 147 -5.49 -12.30 4.00
CA LEU A 147 -6.05 -11.57 2.86
C LEU A 147 -7.35 -10.85 3.20
N GLN A 148 -7.30 -9.52 3.10
CA GLN A 148 -8.43 -8.61 3.29
C GLN A 148 -8.89 -8.04 1.95
N LEU A 149 -9.60 -8.88 1.21
CA LEU A 149 -10.18 -8.57 -0.09
C LEU A 149 -11.00 -7.26 -0.11
N GLY A 150 -11.70 -6.95 1.00
CA GLY A 150 -12.43 -5.69 1.20
C GLY A 150 -11.56 -4.43 1.18
N ASN A 151 -10.23 -4.51 1.32
CA ASN A 151 -9.33 -3.37 1.19
C ASN A 151 -8.69 -3.26 -0.20
N MET A 152 -8.67 -4.34 -1.00
CA MET A 152 -7.98 -4.37 -2.30
C MET A 152 -8.52 -3.34 -3.29
N HIS A 153 -9.83 -3.07 -3.30
CA HIS A 153 -10.42 -2.04 -4.15
C HIS A 153 -9.88 -0.63 -3.89
N LYS A 154 -9.54 -0.33 -2.63
CA LYS A 154 -8.98 0.96 -2.23
C LYS A 154 -7.57 1.11 -2.77
N TYR A 155 -6.78 0.04 -2.71
CA TYR A 155 -5.41 0.01 -3.20
C TYR A 155 -5.38 0.15 -4.72
N VAL A 156 -6.26 -0.58 -5.40
CA VAL A 156 -6.43 -0.51 -6.85
C VAL A 156 -6.76 0.92 -7.31
N ALA A 157 -7.61 1.62 -6.55
CA ALA A 157 -8.00 3.00 -6.85
C ALA A 157 -6.84 4.02 -6.71
N LEU A 158 -5.72 3.67 -6.07
CA LEU A 158 -4.53 4.53 -5.97
C LEU A 158 -3.80 4.67 -7.31
N ARG A 159 -3.90 3.67 -8.21
CA ARG A 159 -3.17 3.63 -9.51
C ARG A 159 -1.63 3.55 -9.37
N TYR A 160 -1.13 2.88 -8.33
CA TYR A 160 0.30 2.57 -8.14
C TYR A 160 0.55 1.07 -8.35
N ASP A 161 0.13 0.56 -9.50
CA ASP A 161 -0.03 -0.88 -9.73
C ASP A 161 1.33 -1.61 -9.63
N GLU A 162 2.39 -0.99 -10.14
CA GLU A 162 3.78 -1.46 -10.08
C GLU A 162 4.28 -1.58 -8.64
N ARG A 163 4.00 -0.58 -7.79
CA ARG A 163 4.49 -0.55 -6.42
C ARG A 163 3.73 -1.54 -5.55
N ILE A 164 2.42 -1.68 -5.79
CA ILE A 164 1.56 -2.65 -5.10
C ILE A 164 2.00 -4.07 -5.47
N GLU A 165 2.29 -4.33 -6.74
CA GLU A 165 2.89 -5.59 -7.21
C GLU A 165 4.21 -5.88 -6.47
N CYS A 166 5.15 -4.92 -6.41
CA CYS A 166 6.40 -5.11 -5.66
C CYS A 166 6.16 -5.51 -4.20
N GLY A 167 5.20 -4.87 -3.51
CA GLY A 167 4.89 -5.21 -2.12
C GLY A 167 4.30 -6.62 -1.93
N ILE A 168 3.62 -7.18 -2.94
CA ILE A 168 3.12 -8.57 -2.93
C ILE A 168 4.26 -9.54 -3.28
N ASP A 169 5.08 -9.18 -4.27
CA ASP A 169 6.23 -9.96 -4.69
C ASP A 169 7.28 -10.10 -3.56
N ASP A 170 7.52 -9.04 -2.77
CA ASP A 170 8.42 -9.06 -1.59
C ASP A 170 7.97 -10.10 -0.56
N ILE A 171 6.66 -10.34 -0.39
CA ILE A 171 6.17 -11.45 0.44
C ILE A 171 6.62 -12.78 -0.16
N THR A 172 6.37 -12.98 -1.45
CA THR A 172 6.73 -14.22 -2.14
C THR A 172 8.24 -14.48 -2.04
N GLU A 173 9.06 -13.45 -2.26
CA GLU A 173 10.53 -13.53 -2.20
C GLU A 173 11.02 -13.97 -0.82
N VAL A 174 10.56 -13.31 0.26
CA VAL A 174 11.01 -13.68 1.62
C VAL A 174 10.61 -15.11 2.00
N TRP A 175 9.40 -15.55 1.64
CA TRP A 175 8.96 -16.91 1.94
C TRP A 175 9.63 -17.96 1.05
N LYS A 176 9.98 -17.62 -0.20
CA LYS A 176 10.86 -18.44 -1.04
C LYS A 176 12.27 -18.49 -0.45
N ASP A 177 12.79 -17.42 0.11
CA ASP A 177 14.08 -17.43 0.80
C ASP A 177 14.05 -18.32 2.04
N ILE A 178 12.97 -18.31 2.81
CA ILE A 178 12.83 -19.22 3.97
C ILE A 178 12.80 -20.69 3.52
N THR A 179 12.06 -20.99 2.46
CA THR A 179 11.83 -22.37 1.96
C THR A 179 12.81 -22.83 0.89
N ASN A 180 13.74 -21.97 0.49
CA ASN A 180 14.63 -22.15 -0.67
C ASN A 180 13.89 -22.41 -2.00
N GLY A 181 12.63 -21.97 -2.12
CA GLY A 181 11.79 -22.25 -3.28
C GLY A 181 11.45 -23.72 -3.48
N ASP A 182 11.73 -24.59 -2.50
CA ASP A 182 11.43 -26.01 -2.55
C ASP A 182 9.90 -26.22 -2.46
N PRO A 183 9.25 -26.85 -3.47
CA PRO A 183 7.80 -26.99 -3.48
C PRO A 183 7.23 -27.78 -2.30
N GLU A 184 7.98 -28.75 -1.77
CA GLU A 184 7.59 -29.53 -0.59
C GLU A 184 7.56 -28.62 0.65
N LEU A 185 8.64 -27.87 0.88
CA LEU A 185 8.77 -26.94 2.01
C LEU A 185 7.78 -25.77 1.93
N MET A 186 7.53 -25.25 0.73
CA MET A 186 6.48 -24.25 0.50
C MET A 186 5.09 -24.79 0.87
N GLY A 187 4.83 -26.07 0.58
CA GLY A 187 3.58 -26.75 0.95
C GLY A 187 3.36 -26.88 2.46
N TYR A 188 4.43 -26.84 3.27
CA TYR A 188 4.35 -26.87 4.74
C TYR A 188 4.16 -25.48 5.37
N VAL A 189 4.08 -24.40 4.59
CA VAL A 189 3.77 -23.06 5.10
C VAL A 189 2.27 -22.98 5.41
N ASP A 190 1.93 -23.31 6.65
CA ASP A 190 0.56 -23.23 7.19
C ASP A 190 0.30 -21.91 7.94
N VAL A 191 -0.94 -21.76 8.41
CA VAL A 191 -1.39 -20.54 9.11
C VAL A 191 -0.60 -20.31 10.40
N ASP A 192 -0.38 -21.37 11.19
CA ASP A 192 0.36 -21.28 12.46
C ASP A 192 1.81 -20.87 12.24
N THR A 193 2.44 -21.38 11.17
CA THR A 193 3.78 -20.99 10.74
C THR A 193 3.85 -19.50 10.38
N VAL A 194 2.89 -19.01 9.59
CA VAL A 194 2.82 -17.59 9.22
C VAL A 194 2.61 -16.72 10.45
N GLN A 195 1.63 -17.00 11.29
CA GLN A 195 1.36 -16.24 12.52
C GLN A 195 2.52 -16.32 13.53
N GLY A 196 3.24 -17.44 13.54
CA GLY A 196 4.43 -17.65 14.36
C GLY A 196 5.68 -16.93 13.87
N LEU A 197 5.68 -16.39 12.64
CA LEU A 197 6.85 -15.72 12.05
C LEU A 197 6.59 -14.27 11.63
N GLU A 198 5.37 -13.93 11.22
CA GLU A 198 5.05 -12.59 10.74
C GLU A 198 5.40 -11.51 11.77
N LEU A 199 5.87 -10.36 11.28
CA LEU A 199 6.34 -9.23 12.10
C LEU A 199 7.58 -9.51 12.96
N LEU A 200 8.17 -10.70 12.93
CA LEU A 200 9.45 -10.94 13.58
C LEU A 200 10.59 -10.40 12.71
N ALA A 201 11.59 -9.82 13.37
CA ALA A 201 12.84 -9.35 12.77
C ALA A 201 13.97 -10.29 13.19
N PRO A 202 14.38 -11.29 12.37
CA PRO A 202 15.28 -12.35 12.85
C PRO A 202 16.68 -11.88 13.26
N TRP A 203 17.14 -10.71 12.81
CA TRP A 203 18.39 -10.10 13.29
C TRP A 203 18.28 -9.53 14.71
N ARG A 204 17.07 -9.23 15.19
CA ARG A 204 16.84 -8.74 16.55
C ARG A 204 16.93 -9.91 17.51
N LYS A 205 17.80 -9.79 18.52
CA LYS A 205 18.08 -10.85 19.51
C LYS A 205 16.82 -11.46 20.14
N ALA A 206 15.87 -10.62 20.57
CA ALA A 206 14.62 -11.08 21.19
C ALA A 206 13.75 -11.91 20.22
N ASP A 207 13.64 -11.49 18.96
CA ASP A 207 12.83 -12.17 17.95
C ASP A 207 13.54 -13.47 17.51
N ALA A 208 14.87 -13.47 17.39
CA ALA A 208 15.67 -14.66 17.11
C ALA A 208 15.48 -15.75 18.18
N ILE A 209 15.49 -15.38 19.46
CA ILE A 209 15.23 -16.31 20.57
C ILE A 209 13.81 -16.88 20.45
N LEU A 210 12.82 -16.03 20.19
CA LEU A 210 11.43 -16.47 20.03
C LEU A 210 11.26 -17.44 18.85
N ILE A 211 11.92 -17.20 17.72
CA ILE A 211 11.93 -18.10 16.56
C ILE A 211 12.49 -19.46 16.94
N ARG A 212 13.63 -19.51 17.65
CA ARG A 212 14.24 -20.77 18.11
C ARG A 212 13.29 -21.56 19.01
N ILE A 213 12.67 -20.90 19.99
CA ILE A 213 11.69 -21.51 20.90
C ILE A 213 10.49 -22.06 20.11
N ARG A 214 9.96 -21.29 19.16
CA ARG A 214 8.82 -21.72 18.32
C ARG A 214 9.19 -22.92 17.43
N MET A 215 10.39 -22.94 16.88
CA MET A 215 10.90 -24.07 16.09
C MET A 215 11.07 -25.33 16.95
N GLU A 216 11.65 -25.21 18.13
CA GLU A 216 11.86 -26.32 19.07
C GLU A 216 10.53 -26.92 19.54
N ARG A 217 9.57 -26.06 19.90
CA ARG A 217 8.23 -26.45 20.37
C ARG A 217 7.28 -26.88 19.24
N ARG A 218 7.77 -26.95 17.98
CA ARG A 218 6.97 -27.28 16.79
C ARG A 218 5.74 -26.39 16.59
N LEU A 219 5.82 -25.12 16.99
CA LEU A 219 4.78 -24.12 16.76
C LEU A 219 4.86 -23.47 15.37
N ILE A 220 6.00 -23.63 14.71
CA ILE A 220 6.22 -23.25 13.30
C ILE A 220 6.70 -24.48 12.53
N PHE A 221 6.23 -24.63 11.30
CA PHE A 221 6.40 -25.79 10.45
C PHE A 221 6.04 -27.11 11.15
N PRO A 222 4.87 -27.25 11.81
CA PRO A 222 4.54 -28.42 12.64
C PRO A 222 4.59 -29.75 11.87
N LEU A 223 4.27 -29.72 10.57
CA LEU A 223 4.25 -30.88 9.68
C LEU A 223 5.64 -31.34 9.21
N VAL A 224 6.69 -30.55 9.45
CA VAL A 224 8.07 -30.96 9.12
C VAL A 224 8.65 -31.77 10.27
N HIS A 225 8.68 -33.10 10.11
CA HIS A 225 9.16 -34.01 11.16
C HIS A 225 10.67 -34.24 11.17
N ASP A 226 11.31 -34.18 10.00
CA ASP A 226 12.74 -34.43 9.81
C ASP A 226 13.60 -33.35 10.54
N PRO A 227 14.45 -33.74 11.51
CA PRO A 227 15.25 -32.79 12.27
C PRO A 227 16.23 -31.95 11.43
N SER A 228 16.79 -32.52 10.37
CA SER A 228 17.73 -31.85 9.47
C SER A 228 17.00 -30.78 8.65
N LYS A 229 15.82 -31.08 8.10
CA LYS A 229 14.96 -30.11 7.41
C LYS A 229 14.51 -28.98 8.35
N ARG A 230 14.16 -29.31 9.60
CA ARG A 230 13.80 -28.28 10.61
C ARG A 230 14.97 -27.36 10.93
N ASN A 231 16.17 -27.91 11.14
CA ASN A 231 17.36 -27.10 11.39
C ASN A 231 17.71 -26.24 10.16
N TYR A 232 17.58 -26.79 8.96
CA TYR A 232 17.78 -26.03 7.72
C TYR A 232 16.83 -24.82 7.64
N LEU A 233 15.52 -25.03 7.81
CA LEU A 233 14.53 -23.95 7.87
C LEU A 233 14.87 -22.92 8.96
N LEU A 234 15.28 -23.37 10.15
CA LEU A 234 15.66 -22.48 11.24
C LEU A 234 16.81 -21.55 10.85
N GLN A 235 17.88 -22.10 10.23
CA GLN A 235 19.01 -21.28 9.78
C GLN A 235 18.59 -20.28 8.70
N ARG A 236 17.72 -20.70 7.76
CA ARG A 236 17.19 -19.80 6.71
C ARG A 236 16.40 -18.66 7.32
N ILE A 237 15.47 -18.94 8.24
CA ILE A 237 14.67 -17.92 8.93
C ILE A 237 15.58 -16.95 9.69
N LEU A 238 16.57 -17.45 10.43
CA LEU A 238 17.50 -16.62 11.20
C LEU A 238 18.45 -15.79 10.31
N GLY A 239 18.66 -16.21 9.06
CA GLY A 239 19.44 -15.48 8.07
C GLY A 239 18.71 -14.28 7.46
N ILE A 240 17.39 -14.19 7.61
CA ILE A 240 16.59 -13.10 7.02
C ILE A 240 16.92 -11.75 7.71
N ARG A 241 17.34 -10.78 6.90
CA ARG A 241 17.64 -9.38 7.31
C ARG A 241 16.49 -8.42 6.95
N ARG A 242 15.25 -8.88 7.13
CA ARG A 242 13.97 -8.24 6.75
C ARG A 242 12.86 -8.60 7.74
N ILE A 243 11.95 -7.68 8.06
CA ILE A 243 10.83 -8.04 8.94
C ILE A 243 10.02 -9.07 8.16
N ILE A 244 9.78 -10.26 8.73
CA ILE A 244 9.12 -11.34 7.97
C ILE A 244 7.72 -10.86 7.57
N PRO A 245 7.45 -10.69 6.27
CA PRO A 245 6.20 -10.12 5.79
C PRO A 245 5.11 -11.18 5.68
N SER A 246 3.86 -10.75 5.63
CA SER A 246 2.70 -11.58 5.30
C SER A 246 1.68 -10.73 4.54
N ILE A 247 0.59 -11.34 4.05
CA ILE A 247 -0.50 -10.57 3.44
C ILE A 247 -1.10 -9.59 4.47
N LEU A 248 -1.15 -9.97 5.75
CA LEU A 248 -1.61 -9.09 6.82
C LEU A 248 -0.69 -7.87 6.98
N THR A 249 0.64 -8.08 7.03
CA THR A 249 1.59 -6.95 7.16
C THR A 249 1.55 -6.05 5.92
N PHE A 250 1.34 -6.62 4.74
CA PHE A 250 1.11 -5.85 3.51
C PHE A 250 -0.12 -4.96 3.61
N HIS A 251 -1.25 -5.46 4.15
CA HIS A 251 -2.43 -4.64 4.37
C HIS A 251 -2.16 -3.47 5.33
N GLU A 252 -1.43 -3.70 6.42
CA GLU A 252 -1.03 -2.63 7.34
C GLU A 252 -0.12 -1.61 6.65
N ASN A 253 0.92 -2.07 5.95
CA ASN A 253 1.82 -1.23 5.18
C ASN A 253 1.09 -0.42 4.10
N MET A 254 0.09 -1.01 3.43
CA MET A 254 -0.74 -0.29 2.46
C MET A 254 -1.50 0.88 3.09
N LYS A 255 -1.88 0.83 4.37
CA LYS A 255 -2.50 1.98 5.06
C LYS A 255 -1.52 3.16 5.14
N TYR A 256 -0.23 2.88 5.30
CA TYR A 256 0.82 3.89 5.32
C TYR A 256 1.20 4.35 3.91
N PHE A 257 1.44 3.42 2.98
CA PHE A 257 1.70 3.68 1.56
C PHE A 257 0.63 4.60 0.95
N SER A 258 -0.64 4.34 1.25
CA SER A 258 -1.75 5.12 0.71
C SER A 258 -1.68 6.61 1.07
N ILE A 259 -1.01 6.98 2.17
CA ILE A 259 -0.81 8.39 2.56
C ILE A 259 0.12 9.06 1.54
N GLY A 260 1.34 8.52 1.36
CA GLY A 260 2.30 9.04 0.37
C GLY A 260 1.71 9.05 -1.05
N ALA A 261 1.09 7.95 -1.45
CA ALA A 261 0.45 7.82 -2.77
C ALA A 261 -0.61 8.90 -3.02
N ARG A 262 -1.49 9.17 -2.05
CA ARG A 262 -2.51 10.23 -2.19
C ARG A 262 -1.90 11.62 -2.29
N ARG A 263 -0.80 11.90 -1.59
CA ARG A 263 -0.12 13.20 -1.63
C ARG A 263 0.53 13.45 -2.97
N LEU A 264 1.33 12.49 -3.44
CA LEU A 264 1.95 12.59 -4.76
C LEU A 264 0.88 12.72 -5.85
N THR A 265 -0.20 11.93 -5.77
CA THR A 265 -1.32 12.08 -6.72
C THR A 265 -1.94 13.48 -6.64
N LYS A 266 -2.26 13.97 -5.45
CA LYS A 266 -2.91 15.27 -5.27
C LYS A 266 -2.08 16.43 -5.83
N PHE A 267 -0.77 16.44 -5.56
CA PHE A 267 0.08 17.59 -5.87
C PHE A 267 0.88 17.45 -7.15
N LEU A 268 1.26 16.25 -7.55
CA LEU A 268 2.07 16.05 -8.76
C LEU A 268 1.23 15.62 -9.95
N VAL A 269 0.03 15.07 -9.74
CA VAL A 269 -0.89 14.69 -10.83
C VAL A 269 -2.08 15.63 -10.92
N GLY A 270 -2.69 16.00 -9.80
CA GLY A 270 -3.91 16.81 -9.78
C GLY A 270 -5.15 15.95 -10.05
N ASP A 271 -5.90 16.27 -11.10
CA ASP A 271 -7.08 15.47 -11.50
C ASP A 271 -6.63 14.10 -12.04
N LYS A 272 -7.20 13.01 -11.51
CA LYS A 272 -6.94 11.64 -11.99
C LYS A 272 -7.30 11.44 -13.47
N LYS A 273 -8.10 12.31 -14.08
CA LYS A 273 -8.32 12.33 -15.54
C LYS A 273 -7.02 12.58 -16.32
N ALA A 274 -6.05 13.28 -15.74
CA ALA A 274 -4.73 13.48 -16.35
C ALA A 274 -3.95 12.17 -16.56
N LEU A 275 -4.30 11.10 -15.84
CA LEU A 275 -3.74 9.76 -16.06
C LEU A 275 -4.26 9.10 -17.35
N TYR A 276 -5.19 9.72 -18.06
CA TYR A 276 -5.62 9.26 -19.38
C TYR A 276 -4.97 10.12 -20.45
N PHE A 277 -3.99 9.55 -21.14
CA PHE A 277 -3.31 10.15 -22.29
C PHE A 277 -2.93 9.03 -23.28
N ASP A 278 -2.57 9.40 -24.50
CA ASP A 278 -2.22 8.44 -25.57
C ASP A 278 -3.25 7.32 -25.79
N GLY A 279 -4.54 7.65 -25.60
CA GLY A 279 -5.66 6.72 -25.81
C GLY A 279 -5.79 5.61 -24.75
N LYS A 280 -5.05 5.64 -23.64
CA LYS A 280 -5.14 4.63 -22.58
C LYS A 280 -5.03 5.21 -21.18
N GLN A 281 -5.40 4.40 -20.19
CA GLN A 281 -5.34 4.81 -18.78
C GLN A 281 -4.04 4.33 -18.13
N HIS A 282 -3.18 5.27 -17.72
CA HIS A 282 -1.87 5.04 -17.12
C HIS A 282 -1.90 4.91 -15.60
N THR A 283 -0.81 4.41 -15.02
CA THR A 283 -0.51 4.45 -13.58
C THR A 283 0.09 5.81 -13.20
N VAL A 284 0.14 6.11 -11.90
CA VAL A 284 0.80 7.33 -11.42
C VAL A 284 2.30 7.27 -11.68
N GLN A 285 2.91 6.08 -11.58
CA GLN A 285 4.32 5.90 -11.91
C GLN A 285 4.58 6.26 -13.38
N GLU A 286 3.83 5.64 -14.32
CA GLU A 286 3.96 5.91 -15.76
C GLU A 286 3.75 7.39 -16.10
N TYR A 287 2.77 8.04 -15.46
CA TYR A 287 2.51 9.47 -15.65
C TYR A 287 3.69 10.33 -15.17
N LEU A 288 4.20 10.08 -13.96
CA LEU A 288 5.34 10.85 -13.43
C LEU A 288 6.62 10.59 -14.23
N GLU A 289 6.81 9.37 -14.73
CA GLU A 289 7.94 8.99 -15.59
C GLU A 289 7.87 9.68 -16.96
N HIS A 290 6.68 9.81 -17.54
CA HIS A 290 6.47 10.54 -18.79
C HIS A 290 6.93 12.00 -18.72
N TYR A 291 6.77 12.65 -17.55
CA TYR A 291 7.23 14.02 -17.31
C TYR A 291 8.63 14.11 -16.70
N TRP A 292 9.31 12.98 -16.49
CA TRP A 292 10.64 12.97 -15.90
C TRP A 292 11.72 13.31 -16.92
N ARG A 293 12.48 14.38 -16.66
CA ARG A 293 13.67 14.71 -17.45
C ARG A 293 14.88 14.02 -16.86
N ARG A 294 15.43 13.05 -17.59
CA ARG A 294 16.64 12.33 -17.19
C ARG A 294 17.83 13.30 -17.14
N SER A 295 18.52 13.31 -16.00
CA SER A 295 19.75 14.07 -15.78
C SER A 295 20.94 13.13 -15.58
N GLN A 296 22.17 13.61 -15.83
CA GLN A 296 23.40 12.85 -15.56
C GLN A 296 23.64 12.69 -14.04
N SER A 297 23.16 13.63 -13.23
CA SER A 297 23.18 13.56 -11.77
C SER A 297 21.97 14.26 -11.16
N VAL A 298 21.65 13.92 -9.90
CA VAL A 298 20.62 14.58 -9.08
C VAL A 298 21.12 14.75 -7.64
N LEU A 299 20.48 15.65 -6.89
CA LEU A 299 20.75 15.87 -5.46
C LEU A 299 19.75 15.14 -4.56
N LEU A 300 20.23 14.09 -3.90
CA LEU A 300 19.47 13.42 -2.84
C LEU A 300 19.81 14.00 -1.48
N SER A 301 18.81 14.11 -0.61
CA SER A 301 19.03 14.58 0.76
C SER A 301 19.69 13.47 1.58
N VAL A 302 20.79 13.81 2.27
CA VAL A 302 21.42 12.93 3.27
C VAL A 302 20.81 13.20 4.65
N ASP A 303 20.52 14.46 4.92
CA ASP A 303 19.73 14.90 6.07
C ASP A 303 18.92 16.16 5.69
N ARG A 304 18.42 16.90 6.69
CA ARG A 304 17.58 18.10 6.47
C ARG A 304 18.34 19.28 5.84
N LYS A 305 19.68 19.29 5.91
CA LYS A 305 20.55 20.39 5.46
C LYS A 305 21.51 19.96 4.36
N ARG A 306 21.99 18.72 4.41
CA ARG A 306 23.02 18.20 3.51
C ARG A 306 22.44 17.37 2.39
N TYR A 307 23.06 17.50 1.23
CA TYR A 307 22.73 16.84 -0.02
C TYR A 307 23.99 16.23 -0.61
N GLN A 308 23.80 15.18 -1.39
CA GLN A 308 24.90 14.51 -2.08
C GLN A 308 24.53 14.29 -3.54
N HIS A 309 25.51 14.44 -4.42
CA HIS A 309 25.37 14.14 -5.83
C HIS A 309 25.27 12.64 -6.03
N VAL A 310 24.20 12.23 -6.71
CA VAL A 310 24.00 10.86 -7.17
C VAL A 310 24.10 10.85 -8.69
N LEU A 311 24.97 9.97 -9.19
CA LEU A 311 25.21 9.81 -10.61
C LEU A 311 24.19 8.85 -11.24
N GLN A 312 23.85 9.14 -12.49
CA GLN A 312 22.99 8.29 -13.33
C GLN A 312 21.70 7.81 -12.64
N PRO A 313 20.90 8.71 -12.04
CA PRO A 313 19.70 8.32 -11.33
C PRO A 313 18.73 7.57 -12.25
N THR A 314 18.07 6.56 -11.70
CA THR A 314 16.90 5.94 -12.32
C THR A 314 15.64 6.68 -11.91
N PHE A 315 14.57 6.55 -12.71
CA PHE A 315 13.28 7.13 -12.33
C PHE A 315 12.77 6.56 -11.00
N LEU A 316 12.97 5.26 -10.78
CA LEU A 316 12.54 4.59 -9.55
C LEU A 316 13.23 5.19 -8.32
N LEU A 317 14.51 5.55 -8.42
CA LEU A 317 15.24 6.21 -7.33
C LEU A 317 14.66 7.59 -7.02
N VAL A 318 14.38 8.37 -8.06
CA VAL A 318 13.72 9.69 -7.95
C VAL A 318 12.33 9.56 -7.32
N LEU A 319 11.54 8.60 -7.77
CA LEU A 319 10.22 8.33 -7.21
C LEU A 319 10.32 7.92 -5.74
N LYS A 320 11.29 7.06 -5.39
CA LYS A 320 11.56 6.62 -4.01
C LYS A 320 11.87 7.81 -3.10
N GLU A 321 12.68 8.75 -3.57
CA GLU A 321 13.05 9.96 -2.81
C GLU A 321 11.85 10.87 -2.58
N ILE A 322 11.07 11.19 -3.62
CA ILE A 322 9.89 12.05 -3.50
C ILE A 322 8.81 11.40 -2.63
N PHE A 323 8.64 10.07 -2.75
CA PHE A 323 7.68 9.33 -1.94
C PHE A 323 8.09 9.32 -0.46
N LEU A 324 9.37 9.08 -0.17
CA LEU A 324 9.90 9.17 1.19
C LEU A 324 9.76 10.57 1.75
N PHE A 325 10.10 11.61 0.98
CA PHE A 325 9.90 13.01 1.36
C PHE A 325 8.43 13.29 1.71
N ALA A 326 7.49 12.77 0.93
CA ALA A 326 6.07 12.93 1.22
C ALA A 326 5.68 12.24 2.53
N LEU A 327 6.03 10.97 2.73
CA LEU A 327 5.73 10.26 3.98
C LEU A 327 6.34 10.96 5.20
N ARG A 328 7.56 11.47 5.05
CA ARG A 328 8.32 12.14 6.10
C ARG A 328 7.76 13.50 6.51
N ASN A 329 6.98 14.16 5.66
CA ASN A 329 6.49 15.52 5.90
C ASN A 329 4.96 15.67 5.79
N SER A 330 4.20 14.57 5.68
CA SER A 330 2.75 14.57 5.41
C SER A 330 1.77 14.41 6.61
N PRO A 331 2.07 14.68 7.90
CA PRO A 331 1.07 14.51 8.95
C PRO A 331 -0.04 15.59 8.88
N SER A 332 -0.01 16.43 7.84
CA SER A 332 -0.72 17.70 7.72
C SER A 332 -2.23 17.63 7.46
N LEU A 333 -2.86 16.45 7.45
CA LEU A 333 -4.33 16.34 7.40
C LEU A 333 -4.85 15.52 8.59
N PRO A 334 -5.95 15.95 9.26
CA PRO A 334 -6.49 15.30 10.46
C PRO A 334 -6.73 13.79 10.34
N SER A 335 -7.13 13.28 9.17
CA SER A 335 -7.40 11.85 8.94
C SER A 335 -6.16 10.99 8.61
N GLU A 336 -5.02 11.65 8.39
CA GLU A 336 -3.75 11.03 7.97
C GLU A 336 -2.63 11.22 9.01
N GLN A 337 -2.97 11.74 10.18
CA GLN A 337 -2.03 11.87 11.30
C GLN A 337 -1.48 10.50 11.74
N PRO A 338 -0.26 10.48 12.30
CA PRO A 338 0.30 9.30 12.97
C PRO A 338 -0.68 8.70 13.98
N LYS A 339 -0.51 7.42 14.32
CA LYS A 339 -1.32 6.84 15.40
C LYS A 339 -0.94 7.55 16.71
N GLN A 340 -1.93 7.98 17.48
CA GLN A 340 -1.68 8.49 18.82
C GLN A 340 -1.04 7.38 19.66
N ASP A 341 0.06 7.68 20.34
CA ASP A 341 0.68 6.75 21.27
C ASP A 341 -0.28 6.42 22.42
N GLN A 342 -0.14 5.24 23.04
CA GLN A 342 -0.97 4.90 24.20
C GLN A 342 -0.73 5.91 25.32
N ARG A 343 -1.78 6.69 25.68
CA ARG A 343 -1.69 7.81 26.64
C ARG A 343 -0.72 8.92 26.20
N GLY A 344 -0.45 9.05 24.90
CA GLY A 344 0.47 10.03 24.35
C GLY A 344 -0.19 11.33 23.90
N GLU A 345 0.64 12.35 23.73
CA GLU A 345 0.25 13.67 23.23
C GLU A 345 -0.35 13.57 21.81
N PRO A 346 -1.31 14.46 21.46
CA PRO A 346 -1.79 14.57 20.09
C PRO A 346 -0.68 15.09 19.17
N MET A 347 -0.83 14.86 17.86
CA MET A 347 0.07 15.43 16.86
C MET A 347 0.04 16.97 16.98
N PRO A 348 1.20 17.65 17.10
CA PRO A 348 1.24 19.10 17.08
C PRO A 348 0.69 19.70 15.77
N ASP A 349 0.17 20.93 15.84
CA ASP A 349 -0.36 21.65 14.68
C ASP A 349 0.70 21.85 13.59
N LEU A 350 0.29 21.65 12.33
CA LEU A 350 1.19 21.62 11.18
C LEU A 350 1.02 22.83 10.26
N VAL A 351 2.16 23.37 9.81
CA VAL A 351 2.19 24.38 8.75
C VAL A 351 2.09 23.68 7.39
N TYR A 352 0.85 23.44 6.95
CA TYR A 352 0.54 22.73 5.69
C TYR A 352 1.18 23.39 4.46
N GLU A 353 1.29 24.71 4.46
CA GLU A 353 1.80 25.48 3.32
C GLU A 353 3.28 25.23 3.04
N GLY A 354 4.10 25.06 4.09
CA GLY A 354 5.52 24.81 3.93
C GLY A 354 5.83 23.48 3.27
N TYR A 355 5.09 22.43 3.63
CA TYR A 355 5.22 21.12 3.01
C TYR A 355 5.01 21.15 1.48
N VAL A 356 3.93 21.80 1.04
CA VAL A 356 3.56 21.83 -0.39
C VAL A 356 4.62 22.54 -1.23
N ALA A 357 5.13 23.67 -0.75
CA ALA A 357 6.19 24.41 -1.43
C ALA A 357 7.46 23.55 -1.61
N HIS A 358 7.90 22.85 -0.56
CA HIS A 358 9.07 21.99 -0.65
C HIS A 358 8.84 20.76 -1.51
N LEU A 359 7.63 20.18 -1.51
CA LEU A 359 7.32 19.03 -2.36
C LEU A 359 7.45 19.39 -3.85
N TYR A 360 6.91 20.55 -4.25
CA TYR A 360 7.05 21.04 -5.63
C TYR A 360 8.51 21.30 -5.98
N GLU A 361 9.27 21.91 -5.08
CA GLU A 361 10.68 22.20 -5.33
C GLU A 361 11.52 20.93 -5.43
N ARG A 362 11.29 19.93 -4.57
CA ARG A 362 11.93 18.61 -4.71
C ARG A 362 11.58 17.95 -6.04
N ALA A 363 10.33 18.05 -6.51
CA ALA A 363 9.96 17.54 -7.83
C ALA A 363 10.69 18.27 -8.97
N ARG A 364 10.86 19.60 -8.89
CA ARG A 364 11.66 20.36 -9.88
C ARG A 364 13.12 19.94 -9.90
N GLN A 365 13.73 19.80 -8.73
CA GLN A 365 15.14 19.41 -8.58
C GLN A 365 15.42 17.99 -9.10
N LEU A 366 14.48 17.06 -8.91
CA LEU A 366 14.67 15.66 -9.29
C LEU A 366 14.18 15.35 -10.72
N GLY A 367 13.42 16.26 -11.34
CA GLY A 367 13.06 16.21 -12.76
C GLY A 367 11.61 15.84 -13.15
N PRO A 368 10.72 15.30 -12.30
CA PRO A 368 9.30 15.09 -12.68
C PRO A 368 8.56 16.42 -12.83
N LEU A 369 8.61 17.02 -14.02
CA LEU A 369 8.06 18.35 -14.32
C LEU A 369 6.63 18.24 -14.89
N THR A 370 5.71 17.77 -14.07
CA THR A 370 4.29 17.67 -14.46
C THR A 370 3.64 19.05 -14.60
N PRO A 371 2.47 19.16 -15.26
CA PRO A 371 1.75 20.44 -15.35
C PRO A 371 1.48 21.10 -14.00
N GLU A 372 1.20 20.32 -12.95
CA GLU A 372 1.00 20.82 -11.58
C GLU A 372 2.29 21.44 -11.02
N VAL A 373 3.43 20.77 -11.21
CA VAL A 373 4.74 21.26 -10.76
C VAL A 373 5.12 22.55 -11.49
N ILE A 374 4.92 22.60 -12.82
CA ILE A 374 5.25 23.76 -13.66
C ILE A 374 4.39 24.98 -13.29
N LYS A 375 3.09 24.79 -13.06
CA LYS A 375 2.16 25.87 -12.71
C LYS A 375 2.30 26.36 -11.27
N SER A 376 2.85 25.52 -10.39
CA SER A 376 3.01 25.90 -8.99
C SER A 376 4.01 27.07 -8.84
N PRO A 377 3.78 28.00 -7.89
CA PRO A 377 4.67 29.15 -7.72
C PRO A 377 6.06 28.69 -7.27
N ILE A 378 7.10 29.35 -7.80
CA ILE A 378 8.45 29.26 -7.26
C ILE A 378 8.46 30.10 -5.99
N ARG A 379 8.88 29.50 -4.87
CA ARG A 379 8.90 30.15 -3.57
C ARG A 379 10.31 30.09 -2.99
N ASP A 380 10.70 31.14 -2.28
CA ASP A 380 11.96 31.15 -1.56
C ASP A 380 11.86 30.25 -0.32
N LEU A 381 12.50 29.07 -0.40
CA LEU A 381 12.51 28.08 0.68
C LEU A 381 13.33 28.52 1.90
N THR A 382 14.12 29.60 1.82
CA THR A 382 14.79 30.15 3.01
C THR A 382 13.79 30.80 3.98
N THR A 383 12.68 31.32 3.45
CA THR A 383 11.62 32.00 4.21
C THR A 383 10.50 31.06 4.66
N ILE A 384 10.34 29.92 3.97
CA ILE A 384 9.31 28.93 4.25
C ILE A 384 9.97 27.74 4.92
N ARG A 385 9.76 27.54 6.22
CA ARG A 385 10.35 26.41 6.95
C ARG A 385 9.42 25.20 6.95
N LEU A 386 9.99 24.00 6.77
CA LEU A 386 9.32 22.77 7.17
C LEU A 386 9.11 22.79 8.69
N SER A 387 7.97 22.28 9.15
CA SER A 387 7.74 22.08 10.58
C SER A 387 8.88 21.26 11.18
N SER A 388 9.45 21.75 12.27
CA SER A 388 10.43 21.04 13.09
C SER A 388 9.79 20.69 14.41
N PHE A 389 9.87 19.42 14.80
CA PHE A 389 9.36 18.93 16.08
C PHE A 389 10.56 18.56 16.97
N SER A 390 10.39 18.64 18.29
CA SER A 390 11.34 18.00 19.20
C SER A 390 11.01 16.51 19.29
N VAL A 391 12.05 15.67 19.23
CA VAL A 391 11.92 14.26 19.59
C VAL A 391 11.69 14.21 21.10
N LEU A 392 10.64 13.53 21.54
CA LEU A 392 10.39 13.30 22.97
C LEU A 392 11.47 12.36 23.51
N GLU A 393 12.10 12.68 24.65
CA GLU A 393 13.21 11.93 25.27
C GLU A 393 12.89 10.46 25.66
N THR A 394 11.68 10.00 25.41
CA THR A 394 11.22 8.66 25.79
C THR A 394 11.33 7.69 24.63
N HIS A 395 11.71 6.44 24.92
CA HIS A 395 11.88 5.42 23.89
C HIS A 395 10.63 5.28 23.00
N PRO A 396 10.82 5.17 21.67
CA PRO A 396 9.71 5.00 20.74
C PRO A 396 8.96 3.70 21.02
N SER A 397 7.63 3.76 20.85
CA SER A 397 6.75 2.58 20.91
C SER A 397 7.22 1.51 19.90
N PRO A 398 7.09 0.20 20.20
CA PRO A 398 7.46 -0.86 19.27
C PRO A 398 6.62 -0.77 17.99
N TRP A 399 7.22 -0.23 16.93
CA TRP A 399 6.63 -0.14 15.60
C TRP A 399 7.30 -1.18 14.69
N LYS A 400 6.49 -1.96 13.97
CA LYS A 400 6.97 -3.05 13.10
C LYS A 400 6.37 -3.02 11.69
N CYS A 401 5.24 -2.35 11.49
CA CYS A 401 4.60 -2.18 10.19
C CYS A 401 3.52 -1.10 10.22
N GLY A 402 3.03 -0.74 9.04
CA GLY A 402 1.89 0.14 8.85
C GLY A 402 2.13 1.56 9.33
N ARG A 403 1.04 2.29 9.60
CA ARG A 403 1.13 3.69 10.00
C ARG A 403 1.89 3.81 11.33
N PRO A 404 2.98 4.61 11.39
CA PRO A 404 3.77 4.76 12.60
C PRO A 404 2.96 5.42 13.72
N PRO A 405 3.19 5.04 14.98
CA PRO A 405 2.87 5.86 16.14
C PRO A 405 3.61 7.20 16.10
N LEU A 406 3.12 8.22 16.81
CA LEU A 406 3.66 9.58 16.77
C LEU A 406 5.17 9.63 17.03
N ARG A 407 5.67 8.99 18.10
CA ARG A 407 7.12 8.97 18.39
C ARG A 407 7.95 8.34 17.26
N SER A 408 7.51 7.20 16.73
CA SER A 408 8.19 6.56 15.60
C SER A 408 8.13 7.41 14.33
N TYR A 409 7.02 8.13 14.13
CA TYR A 409 6.88 9.08 13.04
C TYR A 409 7.85 10.26 13.19
N LEU A 410 8.07 10.80 14.39
CA LEU A 410 9.03 11.87 14.62
C LEU A 410 10.46 11.41 14.27
N GLU A 411 10.84 10.20 14.67
CA GLU A 411 12.11 9.62 14.23
C GLU A 411 12.22 9.54 12.71
N VAL A 412 11.18 9.03 12.03
CA VAL A 412 11.12 9.00 10.56
C VAL A 412 11.23 10.40 9.99
N HIS A 413 10.51 11.37 10.55
CA HIS A 413 10.51 12.77 10.14
C HIS A 413 11.91 13.39 10.14
N HIS A 414 12.71 13.07 11.15
CA HIS A 414 14.04 13.64 11.34
C HIS A 414 15.18 12.87 10.66
N HIS A 415 15.04 11.55 10.46
CA HIS A 415 16.17 10.68 10.11
C HIS A 415 15.95 9.77 8.90
N ALA A 416 14.74 9.65 8.34
CA ALA A 416 14.51 8.78 7.19
C ALA A 416 14.94 9.43 5.87
N PHE A 417 16.14 9.09 5.40
CA PHE A 417 16.73 9.53 4.14
C PHE A 417 17.29 8.33 3.37
N LEU A 418 17.30 8.39 2.04
CA LEU A 418 17.69 7.23 1.22
C LEU A 418 19.17 6.85 1.35
N ILE A 419 20.08 7.83 1.36
CA ILE A 419 21.52 7.56 1.43
C ILE A 419 21.89 6.86 2.76
N PRO A 420 21.43 7.34 3.94
CA PRO A 420 21.64 6.62 5.19
C PRO A 420 21.04 5.21 5.23
N PHE A 421 20.00 4.91 4.44
CA PHE A 421 19.39 3.58 4.41
C PHE A 421 20.27 2.52 3.75
N GLU A 422 21.15 2.89 2.82
CA GLU A 422 22.07 1.94 2.19
C GLU A 422 23.18 1.51 3.13
N ASN A 423 23.66 2.44 3.95
CA ASN A 423 24.74 2.23 4.91
C ASN A 423 24.21 1.83 6.30
N MET A 424 22.93 1.47 6.40
CA MET A 424 22.29 1.15 7.67
C MET A 424 22.86 -0.14 8.25
N THR A 425 23.35 -0.05 9.48
CA THR A 425 23.73 -1.21 10.29
C THR A 425 22.50 -1.74 11.05
N PHE A 426 22.41 -3.07 11.17
CA PHE A 426 21.37 -3.70 11.97
C PHE A 426 21.82 -3.78 13.42
N GLU A 427 21.15 -3.04 14.30
CA GLU A 427 21.41 -3.06 15.74
C GLU A 427 20.62 -4.16 16.47
N GLU A 428 21.00 -4.45 17.73
CA GLU A 428 20.31 -5.44 18.57
C GLU A 428 18.87 -5.05 18.93
N GLN A 429 18.56 -3.74 18.91
CA GLN A 429 17.24 -3.18 19.20
C GLN A 429 16.55 -2.70 17.92
N LEU A 430 15.22 -2.87 17.85
CA LEU A 430 14.44 -2.39 16.72
C LEU A 430 14.13 -0.90 16.89
N THR A 431 14.77 -0.07 16.07
CA THR A 431 14.46 1.36 15.95
C THR A 431 13.50 1.61 14.77
N PRO A 432 12.90 2.80 14.64
CA PRO A 432 12.02 3.10 13.50
C PRO A 432 12.71 3.09 12.13
N MET A 433 14.04 3.31 12.07
CA MET A 433 14.74 3.42 10.78
C MET A 433 14.80 2.08 10.01
N PRO A 434 15.19 0.93 10.61
CA PRO A 434 15.08 -0.37 9.97
C PRO A 434 13.66 -0.69 9.48
N VAL A 435 12.63 -0.32 10.23
CA VAL A 435 11.21 -0.55 9.85
C VAL A 435 10.85 0.29 8.62
N GLN A 436 11.25 1.56 8.60
CA GLN A 436 11.01 2.46 7.47
C GLN A 436 11.80 2.01 6.23
N ASN A 437 13.06 1.61 6.39
CA ASN A 437 13.86 1.07 5.29
C ASN A 437 13.23 -0.23 4.75
N ASP A 438 12.76 -1.09 5.65
CA ASP A 438 12.12 -2.35 5.28
C ASP A 438 10.88 -2.13 4.41
N PHE A 439 10.03 -1.19 4.83
CA PHE A 439 8.89 -0.68 4.07
C PHE A 439 9.31 -0.12 2.70
N MET A 440 10.34 0.73 2.65
CA MET A 440 10.78 1.32 1.38
C MET A 440 11.30 0.26 0.40
N ILE A 441 12.04 -0.74 0.88
CA ILE A 441 12.49 -1.85 0.03
C ILE A 441 11.30 -2.70 -0.43
N SER A 442 10.28 -2.93 0.39
CA SER A 442 9.12 -3.75 0.03
C SER A 442 8.36 -3.19 -1.19
N PHE A 443 8.15 -1.87 -1.25
CA PHE A 443 7.40 -1.24 -2.36
C PHE A 443 8.29 -0.72 -3.50
N PHE A 444 9.55 -0.38 -3.24
CA PHE A 444 10.44 0.27 -4.21
C PHE A 444 11.69 -0.53 -4.55
N GLY A 445 11.90 -1.67 -3.92
CA GLY A 445 13.08 -2.51 -4.11
C GLY A 445 14.36 -1.93 -3.50
N ARG A 446 15.41 -2.73 -3.59
CA ARG A 446 16.79 -2.28 -3.36
C ARG A 446 17.31 -1.63 -4.64
N GLN A 447 18.09 -0.58 -4.46
CA GLN A 447 18.83 0.07 -5.54
C GLN A 447 20.19 0.45 -4.98
N GLU A 448 21.19 0.42 -5.84
CA GLU A 448 22.54 0.90 -5.53
C GLU A 448 22.59 2.39 -5.88
N ILE A 449 23.00 3.23 -4.93
CA ILE A 449 23.22 4.66 -5.14
C ILE A 449 24.71 4.89 -5.31
N VAL A 450 25.09 5.32 -6.51
CA VAL A 450 26.45 5.74 -6.83
C VAL A 450 26.58 7.23 -6.58
N THR A 451 27.41 7.62 -5.61
CA THR A 451 27.62 9.02 -5.23
C THR A 451 28.93 9.57 -5.75
N ASP A 452 28.96 10.88 -6.05
CA ASP A 452 30.19 11.62 -6.32
C ASP A 452 30.46 12.62 -5.18
N GLY A 453 31.61 12.48 -4.51
CA GLY A 453 32.02 13.34 -3.40
C GLY A 453 31.25 13.16 -2.08
N GLU A 454 31.55 14.03 -1.11
CA GLU A 454 30.93 14.06 0.22
C GLU A 454 29.63 14.88 0.24
N ALA A 455 28.80 14.65 1.26
CA ALA A 455 27.56 15.39 1.46
C ALA A 455 27.84 16.84 1.90
N ALA A 456 27.27 17.82 1.20
CA ALA A 456 27.44 19.25 1.49
C ALA A 456 26.10 19.97 1.62
N GLU A 457 26.09 21.15 2.25
CA GLU A 457 24.90 21.99 2.31
C GLU A 457 24.59 22.62 0.93
N LEU A 458 23.30 22.81 0.63
CA LEU A 458 22.83 23.36 -0.66
C LEU A 458 23.51 24.67 -1.06
N GLU A 459 23.76 25.57 -0.10
CA GLU A 459 24.41 26.87 -0.34
C GLU A 459 25.86 26.73 -0.83
N HIS A 460 26.57 25.72 -0.33
CA HIS A 460 27.96 25.44 -0.71
C HIS A 460 28.07 24.72 -2.07
N MET A 461 27.06 23.94 -2.44
CA MET A 461 27.00 23.19 -3.71
C MET A 461 26.76 24.10 -4.92
N ASN A 462 26.03 25.21 -4.74
CA ASN A 462 25.86 26.23 -5.79
C ASN A 462 27.16 27.00 -6.10
N TYR A 463 28.09 27.09 -5.13
CA TYR A 463 29.33 27.85 -5.27
C TYR A 463 30.46 27.07 -5.97
N GLN A 464 30.48 25.74 -5.87
CA GLN A 464 31.55 24.92 -6.45
C GLN A 464 31.32 24.49 -7.90
N PHE A 465 30.08 24.41 -8.40
CA PHE A 465 29.79 23.73 -9.68
C PHE A 465 28.90 24.50 -10.67
N GLY A 466 28.77 25.83 -10.52
CA GLY A 466 28.31 26.69 -11.62
C GLY A 466 26.89 26.43 -12.14
N ILE A 467 25.97 25.94 -11.30
CA ILE A 467 24.54 25.91 -11.64
C ILE A 467 24.04 27.36 -11.63
N ARG A 468 24.11 28.04 -12.78
CA ARG A 468 23.48 29.34 -12.98
C ARG A 468 21.97 29.17 -12.88
N THR A 469 21.40 29.58 -11.75
CA THR A 469 19.96 29.82 -11.59
C THR A 469 19.57 31.09 -12.32
N ASN A 470 19.57 31.08 -13.66
CA ASN A 470 18.86 32.10 -14.43
C ASN A 470 18.01 31.42 -15.51
N PRO A 471 16.69 31.66 -15.55
CA PRO A 471 15.88 31.20 -16.68
C PRO A 471 16.34 31.91 -17.97
N PRO A 472 16.31 31.24 -19.13
CA PRO A 472 16.62 31.89 -20.41
C PRO A 472 15.66 33.07 -20.63
N GLY A 473 16.24 34.21 -21.00
CA GLY A 473 15.63 35.53 -20.96
C GLY A 473 14.31 35.64 -21.73
N LEU A 474 13.33 36.25 -21.07
CA LEU A 474 12.29 37.02 -21.74
C LEU A 474 12.95 38.28 -22.32
N ASN A 475 13.11 38.28 -23.63
CA ASN A 475 13.61 39.39 -24.40
C ASN A 475 12.57 40.52 -24.39
N THR A 476 12.60 41.39 -23.38
CA THR A 476 11.83 42.64 -23.40
C THR A 476 12.65 43.71 -24.12
N GLY A 477 12.58 43.69 -25.44
CA GLY A 477 13.02 44.83 -26.25
C GLY A 477 12.09 46.02 -26.02
N ARG A 478 12.51 46.96 -25.18
CA ARG A 478 12.08 48.36 -25.25
C ARG A 478 13.33 49.20 -25.47
N ASN A 479 13.55 49.56 -26.74
CA ASN A 479 14.40 50.68 -27.08
C ASN A 479 13.64 51.95 -26.71
N SER A 480 14.15 52.65 -25.71
CA SER A 480 13.96 54.07 -25.51
C SER A 480 15.34 54.71 -25.57
N GLU A 481 15.70 55.26 -26.71
CA GLU A 481 16.74 56.28 -26.81
C GLU A 481 16.15 57.47 -27.56
N GLU A 482 16.37 58.62 -26.94
CA GLU A 482 16.04 59.96 -27.35
C GLU A 482 16.90 60.37 -28.56
N ALA A 483 16.26 60.89 -29.60
CA ALA A 483 16.69 62.01 -30.44
C ALA A 483 15.54 62.43 -31.37
#